data_AF-A0AAW3GLN7-F1
#
_entry.id   AF-A0AAW3GLN7-F1
#
_cell.length_a   1.000
_cell.length_b   1.000
_cell.length_c   1.000
_cell.angle_alpha   90.00
_cell.angle_beta   90.00
_cell.angle_gamma   90.00
#
_symmetry.space_group_name_H-M   'P 1'
#
loop_
_entity.id
_entity.type
_entity.pdbx_description
1 polymer ?
#
loop_
_entity_poly.entity_id
_entity_poly.type
_entity_poly.pdbx_seq_one_letter_code
_entity_poly.pdbx_strand_id
1 'polypeptide(L)'
;MKLDICQQSYSLQWGGTYYFALTDYPNIKAWELEKLAAFCAYEKWNHRQTDISCQDSKLLEEVHQFLEAHACAYPFRPSCKLVASTFNINGEAVCCPYLSHTCTVAAALSIFKTGRLLSAVRAFGVTAQELARSDRNAAGDPADYFHYVMLGWSNTTSGYRLAMERLLNRMPNEKDLREHFVPGVSFHYSYSDICQMKGYVFDGYHPAKIKDELSLEELQACIIPKSWQQRFEAVIPKALRSKIHYLDYRGEGLVEWSDRVYQLLRVISDS
;
A
#
# COMPACT_ATOMS: atom_id res chain seq x y z
N MET A 1 13.51 -12.44 5.43
CA MET A 1 13.32 -11.05 5.92
C MET A 1 13.23 -11.10 7.44
N LYS A 2 13.57 -10.03 8.16
CA LYS A 2 13.38 -10.01 9.63
C LYS A 2 11.95 -9.60 9.96
N LEU A 3 11.36 -10.21 10.98
CA LEU A 3 10.07 -9.84 11.55
C LEU A 3 10.28 -9.50 13.02
N ASP A 4 10.06 -8.25 13.39
CA ASP A 4 10.21 -7.78 14.78
C ASP A 4 8.85 -7.41 15.37
N ILE A 5 8.35 -8.23 16.29
CA ILE A 5 7.07 -8.01 16.99
C ILE A 5 7.33 -7.08 18.17
N CYS A 6 6.75 -5.88 18.12
CA CYS A 6 7.20 -4.77 18.96
C CYS A 6 6.06 -3.89 19.49
N GLN A 7 6.38 -3.12 20.54
CA GLN A 7 5.54 -2.04 21.04
C GLN A 7 5.87 -0.75 20.27
N GLN A 8 5.16 -0.51 19.18
CA GLN A 8 5.27 0.72 18.39
C GLN A 8 3.88 1.27 18.06
N SER A 9 3.82 2.53 17.64
CA SER A 9 2.55 3.15 17.25
C SER A 9 2.01 2.60 15.93
N TYR A 10 2.86 2.07 15.05
CA TYR A 10 2.44 1.54 13.75
C TYR A 10 3.44 0.51 13.22
N SER A 11 2.95 -0.38 12.36
CA SER A 11 3.82 -1.32 11.66
C SER A 11 4.49 -0.69 10.44
N LEU A 12 5.74 -1.06 10.17
CA LEU A 12 6.53 -0.53 9.06
C LEU A 12 7.50 -1.59 8.52
N GLN A 13 7.63 -1.68 7.20
CA GLN A 13 8.76 -2.38 6.59
C GLN A 13 9.87 -1.39 6.21
N TRP A 14 11.07 -1.61 6.72
CA TRP A 14 12.24 -0.79 6.42
C TRP A 14 13.54 -1.58 6.60
N GLY A 15 14.48 -1.44 5.66
CA GLY A 15 15.82 -2.03 5.75
C GLY A 15 15.79 -3.56 5.87
N GLY A 16 14.85 -4.22 5.17
CA GLY A 16 14.67 -5.68 5.23
C GLY A 16 14.09 -6.20 6.55
N THR A 17 13.54 -5.32 7.38
CA THR A 17 12.85 -5.67 8.63
C THR A 17 11.40 -5.22 8.57
N TYR A 18 10.49 -6.12 8.90
CA TYR A 18 9.09 -5.81 9.17
C TYR A 18 8.91 -5.60 10.67
N TYR A 19 8.80 -4.34 11.10
CA TYR A 19 8.43 -3.99 12.46
C TYR A 19 6.91 -4.13 12.58
N PHE A 20 6.46 -5.16 13.28
CA PHE A 20 5.07 -5.50 13.47
C PHE A 20 4.58 -4.98 14.82
N ALA A 21 3.90 -3.84 14.80
CA ALA A 21 3.25 -3.29 15.99
C ALA A 21 1.99 -4.10 16.33
N LEU A 22 1.85 -4.50 17.60
CA LEU A 22 0.60 -5.05 18.12
C LEU A 22 -0.34 -3.94 18.56
N THR A 23 -1.63 -4.14 18.32
CA THR A 23 -2.68 -3.23 18.78
C THR A 23 -2.88 -3.23 20.29
N ASP A 24 -2.38 -4.25 20.99
CA ASP A 24 -2.47 -4.39 22.45
C ASP A 24 -1.22 -5.07 23.03
N TYR A 25 -0.02 -4.59 22.65
CA TYR A 25 1.23 -5.21 23.08
C TYR A 25 1.34 -5.37 24.62
N PRO A 26 1.74 -6.54 25.15
CA PRO A 26 2.24 -7.73 24.44
C PRO A 26 1.15 -8.75 24.07
N ASN A 27 -0.13 -8.47 24.26
CA ASN A 27 -1.20 -9.38 23.87
C ASN A 27 -1.37 -9.37 22.34
N ILE A 28 -1.31 -10.55 21.72
CA ILE A 28 -1.55 -10.70 20.29
C ILE A 28 -2.96 -11.23 20.03
N LYS A 29 -3.63 -10.67 19.02
CA LYS A 29 -4.97 -11.10 18.61
C LYS A 29 -4.89 -12.14 17.51
N ALA A 30 -5.93 -12.97 17.39
CA ALA A 30 -5.99 -14.02 16.37
C ALA A 30 -5.79 -13.51 14.93
N TRP A 31 -6.31 -12.33 14.60
CA TRP A 31 -6.14 -11.73 13.27
C TRP A 31 -4.71 -11.20 13.04
N GLU A 32 -3.98 -10.82 14.09
CA GLU A 32 -2.57 -10.44 14.02
C GLU A 32 -1.70 -11.68 13.79
N LEU A 33 -2.00 -12.79 14.48
CA LEU A 33 -1.38 -14.09 14.23
C LEU A 33 -1.58 -14.57 12.78
N GLU A 34 -2.80 -14.47 12.25
CA GLU A 34 -3.08 -14.81 10.86
C GLU A 34 -2.27 -13.94 9.87
N LYS A 35 -2.16 -12.64 10.15
CA LYS A 35 -1.35 -11.72 9.35
C LYS A 35 0.13 -12.12 9.37
N LEU A 36 0.67 -12.48 10.53
CA LEU A 36 2.06 -12.97 10.66
C LEU A 36 2.27 -14.30 9.91
N ALA A 37 1.31 -15.22 9.97
CA ALA A 37 1.37 -16.47 9.22
C ALA A 37 1.37 -16.24 7.71
N ALA A 38 0.53 -15.32 7.21
CA ALA A 38 0.53 -14.94 5.80
C ALA A 38 1.87 -14.33 5.37
N PHE A 39 2.45 -13.46 6.20
CA PHE A 39 3.77 -12.88 5.94
C PHE A 39 4.87 -13.95 5.87
N CYS A 40 4.95 -14.83 6.86
CA CYS A 40 5.96 -15.90 6.89
C CYS A 40 5.80 -16.88 5.72
N ALA A 41 4.56 -17.22 5.35
CA ALA A 41 4.29 -18.09 4.22
C ALA A 41 4.64 -17.42 2.88
N TYR A 42 4.38 -16.11 2.73
CA TYR A 42 4.78 -15.34 1.56
C TYR A 42 6.30 -15.27 1.39
N GLU A 43 7.02 -15.02 2.48
CA GLU A 43 8.49 -15.01 2.47
C GLU A 43 9.05 -16.39 2.10
N LYS A 44 8.52 -17.46 2.71
CA LYS A 44 8.90 -18.84 2.38
C LYS A 44 8.62 -19.21 0.93
N TRP A 45 7.48 -18.78 0.39
CA TRP A 45 7.11 -19.00 -1.01
C TRP A 45 8.07 -18.32 -1.98
N ASN A 46 8.66 -17.18 -1.58
CA ASN A 46 9.72 -16.51 -2.32
C ASN A 46 11.14 -16.97 -1.90
N HIS A 47 11.27 -18.18 -1.33
CA HIS A 47 12.54 -18.79 -0.93
C HIS A 47 13.34 -17.99 0.11
N ARG A 48 12.66 -17.20 0.95
CA ARG A 48 13.26 -16.48 2.07
C ARG A 48 12.86 -17.11 3.39
N GLN A 49 13.82 -17.25 4.30
CA GLN A 49 13.53 -17.56 5.70
C GLN A 49 13.18 -16.27 6.44
N THR A 50 12.21 -16.37 7.34
CA THR A 50 11.82 -15.26 8.23
C THR A 50 12.44 -15.47 9.60
N ASP A 51 13.26 -14.53 10.03
CA ASP A 51 13.82 -14.51 11.38
C ASP A 51 12.91 -13.66 12.27
N ILE A 52 12.28 -14.28 13.27
CA ILE A 52 11.29 -13.65 14.13
C ILE A 52 11.97 -13.22 15.44
N SER A 53 11.81 -11.96 15.83
CA SER A 53 12.23 -11.42 17.12
C SER A 53 11.04 -10.79 17.86
N CYS A 54 11.09 -10.86 19.19
CA CYS A 54 10.18 -10.17 20.09
C CYS A 54 10.88 -10.02 21.45
N GLN A 55 10.71 -8.88 22.12
CA GLN A 55 11.25 -8.67 23.47
C GLN A 55 10.55 -9.52 24.54
N ASP A 56 9.26 -9.81 24.34
CA ASP A 56 8.48 -10.68 25.22
C ASP A 56 8.62 -12.14 24.77
N SER A 57 9.28 -12.95 25.61
CA SER A 57 9.57 -14.35 25.30
C SER A 57 8.33 -15.23 25.26
N LYS A 58 7.29 -14.92 26.04
CA LYS A 58 6.05 -15.71 26.07
C LYS A 58 5.25 -15.48 24.80
N LEU A 59 5.15 -14.22 24.37
CA LEU A 59 4.56 -13.86 23.08
C LEU A 59 5.34 -14.50 21.92
N LEU A 60 6.68 -14.49 21.97
CA LEU A 60 7.49 -15.15 20.94
C LEU A 60 7.19 -16.65 20.86
N GLU A 61 7.10 -17.33 22.00
CA GLU A 61 6.73 -18.74 22.07
C GLU A 61 5.32 -19.00 21.51
N GLU A 62 4.33 -18.19 21.90
CA GLU A 62 2.96 -18.26 21.39
C GLU A 62 2.90 -18.14 19.85
N VAL A 63 3.65 -17.17 19.30
CA VAL A 63 3.74 -16.97 17.85
C VAL A 63 4.38 -18.18 17.17
N HIS A 64 5.47 -18.73 17.71
CA HIS A 64 6.09 -19.93 17.14
C HIS A 64 5.15 -21.14 17.16
N GLN A 65 4.49 -21.40 18.28
CA GLN A 65 3.51 -22.48 18.40
C GLN A 65 2.37 -22.32 17.39
N PHE A 66 1.87 -21.10 17.20
CA PHE A 66 0.85 -20.81 16.20
C PHE A 66 1.36 -21.12 14.79
N LEU A 67 2.53 -20.61 14.41
CA LEU A 67 3.09 -20.77 13.06
C LEU A 67 3.44 -22.23 12.72
N GLU A 68 3.82 -23.04 13.71
CA GLU A 68 4.03 -24.49 13.53
C GLU A 68 2.73 -25.24 13.27
N ALA A 69 1.64 -24.82 13.93
CA ALA A 69 0.31 -25.44 13.79
C ALA A 69 -0.48 -24.94 12.57
N HIS A 70 -0.18 -23.75 12.05
CA HIS A 70 -0.97 -23.10 11.01
C HIS A 70 -0.25 -23.07 9.67
N ALA A 71 -0.73 -23.90 8.74
CA ALA A 71 -0.30 -23.84 7.34
C ALA A 71 -1.07 -22.75 6.58
N CYS A 72 -0.36 -21.88 5.87
CA CYS A 72 -0.93 -20.95 4.91
C CYS A 72 -0.46 -21.30 3.50
N ALA A 73 -1.39 -21.43 2.56
CA ALA A 73 -1.11 -21.86 1.19
C ALA A 73 -1.41 -20.76 0.18
N TYR A 74 -0.68 -20.79 -0.94
CA TYR A 74 -0.96 -19.90 -2.06
C TYR A 74 -2.27 -20.31 -2.76
N PRO A 75 -3.13 -19.36 -3.19
CA PRO A 75 -2.99 -17.91 -3.06
C PRO A 75 -3.29 -17.43 -1.63
N PHE A 76 -2.39 -16.61 -1.09
CA PHE A 76 -2.55 -16.04 0.25
C PHE A 76 -3.69 -15.02 0.25
N ARG A 77 -4.65 -15.23 1.14
CA ARG A 77 -5.87 -14.43 1.26
C ARG A 77 -6.18 -14.21 2.74
N PRO A 78 -6.52 -12.99 3.15
CA PRO A 78 -6.94 -12.73 4.52
C PRO A 78 -8.36 -13.26 4.74
N SER A 79 -8.64 -13.84 5.90
CA SER A 79 -9.97 -14.34 6.29
C SER A 79 -11.01 -13.22 6.39
N CYS A 80 -10.56 -12.01 6.73
CA CYS A 80 -11.38 -10.81 6.76
C CYS A 80 -10.53 -9.54 6.52
N LYS A 81 -11.19 -8.41 6.25
CA LYS A 81 -10.52 -7.11 6.02
C LYS A 81 -9.60 -6.68 7.17
N LEU A 82 -9.92 -7.05 8.40
CA LEU A 82 -9.12 -6.70 9.58
C LEU A 82 -7.74 -7.36 9.55
N VAL A 83 -7.62 -8.59 9.04
CA VAL A 83 -6.32 -9.26 8.85
C VAL A 83 -5.44 -8.49 7.85
N ALA A 84 -6.05 -7.82 6.87
CA ALA A 84 -5.34 -6.97 5.91
C ALA A 84 -5.21 -5.52 6.36
N SER A 85 -5.66 -5.15 7.58
CA SER A 85 -5.59 -3.78 8.10
C SER A 85 -4.16 -3.23 8.14
N THR A 86 -4.02 -1.92 8.27
CA THR A 86 -2.74 -1.28 8.61
C THR A 86 -2.96 -0.25 9.70
N PHE A 87 -1.93 0.48 10.11
CA PHE A 87 -2.07 1.53 11.12
C PHE A 87 -2.25 2.90 10.47
N ASN A 88 -3.12 3.73 11.05
CA ASN A 88 -3.18 5.16 10.73
C ASN A 88 -2.16 5.95 11.56
N ILE A 89 -2.16 7.28 11.40
CA ILE A 89 -1.25 8.18 12.12
C ILE A 89 -1.48 8.21 13.64
N ASN A 90 -2.65 7.77 14.12
CA ASN A 90 -3.01 7.70 15.54
C ASN A 90 -2.64 6.33 16.15
N GLY A 91 -2.09 5.41 15.35
CA GLY A 91 -1.81 4.05 15.77
C GLY A 91 -3.04 3.16 15.90
N GLU A 92 -4.10 3.49 15.19
CA GLU A 92 -5.31 2.66 15.13
C GLU A 92 -5.23 1.71 13.93
N ALA A 93 -5.63 0.45 14.13
CA ALA A 93 -5.78 -0.50 13.04
C ALA A 93 -6.97 -0.09 12.15
N VAL A 94 -6.70 0.26 10.90
CA VAL A 94 -7.67 0.75 9.93
C VAL A 94 -7.72 -0.13 8.68
N CYS A 95 -8.92 -0.22 8.13
CA CYS A 95 -9.20 -0.74 6.79
C CYS A 95 -10.42 0.01 6.25
N CYS A 96 -10.66 -0.05 4.94
CA CYS A 96 -11.85 0.54 4.34
C CYS A 96 -12.30 -0.27 3.11
N PRO A 97 -13.42 0.08 2.45
CA PRO A 97 -13.83 -0.62 1.22
C PRO A 97 -12.92 -0.39 0.01
N TYR A 98 -11.99 0.57 0.07
CA TYR A 98 -11.21 1.03 -1.08
C TYR A 98 -9.71 0.86 -0.90
N LEU A 99 -9.08 0.37 -1.94
CA LEU A 99 -7.63 0.38 -2.11
C LEU A 99 -7.20 1.52 -3.00
N SER A 100 -5.95 1.97 -2.86
CA SER A 100 -5.39 3.04 -3.67
C SER A 100 -3.98 2.72 -4.16
N HIS A 101 -3.70 3.19 -5.37
CA HIS A 101 -2.35 3.45 -5.86
C HIS A 101 -2.17 4.96 -5.98
N THR A 102 -1.23 5.53 -5.23
CA THR A 102 -0.96 6.97 -5.27
C THR A 102 0.43 7.23 -5.86
N CYS A 103 0.52 8.19 -6.78
CA CYS A 103 1.75 8.51 -7.47
C CYS A 103 1.89 10.01 -7.77
N THR A 104 3.05 10.40 -8.31
CA THR A 104 3.26 11.78 -8.77
C THR A 104 2.40 12.08 -9.99
N VAL A 105 2.14 13.37 -10.26
CA VAL A 105 1.40 13.82 -11.45
C VAL A 105 2.05 13.32 -12.74
N ALA A 106 3.38 13.35 -12.83
CA ALA A 106 4.10 12.87 -14.00
C ALA A 106 3.87 11.38 -14.26
N ALA A 107 3.90 10.55 -13.21
CA ALA A 107 3.60 9.13 -13.32
C ALA A 107 2.13 8.87 -13.72
N ALA A 108 1.19 9.61 -13.13
CA ALA A 108 -0.22 9.49 -13.45
C ALA A 108 -0.53 9.82 -14.92
N LEU A 109 0.11 10.83 -15.50
CA LEU A 109 -0.01 11.14 -16.92
C LEU A 109 0.47 9.98 -17.81
N SER A 110 1.55 9.28 -17.43
CA SER A 110 2.02 8.08 -18.13
C SER A 110 1.04 6.92 -17.99
N ILE A 111 0.46 6.72 -16.79
CA ILE A 111 -0.54 5.69 -16.52
C ILE A 111 -1.79 5.88 -17.40
N PHE A 112 -2.28 7.11 -17.58
CA PHE A 112 -3.42 7.35 -18.48
C PHE A 112 -3.11 7.03 -19.94
N LYS A 113 -1.87 7.24 -20.39
CA LYS A 113 -1.46 6.88 -21.76
C LYS A 113 -1.45 5.37 -22.00
N THR A 114 -1.09 4.58 -20.99
CA THR A 114 -1.08 3.11 -21.10
C THR A 114 -2.44 2.50 -20.79
N GLY A 115 -3.32 3.23 -20.09
CA GLY A 115 -4.61 2.72 -19.61
C GLY A 115 -4.48 1.68 -18.50
N ARG A 116 -3.29 1.52 -17.90
CA ARG A 116 -3.00 0.50 -16.88
C ARG A 116 -1.99 1.01 -15.86
N LEU A 117 -2.18 0.64 -14.61
CA LEU A 117 -1.11 0.63 -13.61
C LEU A 117 -0.20 -0.56 -13.91
N LEU A 118 1.10 -0.31 -14.04
CA LEU A 118 2.10 -1.35 -14.30
C LEU A 118 2.94 -1.58 -13.05
N SER A 119 3.30 -2.84 -12.80
CA SER A 119 4.38 -3.19 -11.88
C SER A 119 5.67 -2.48 -12.28
N ALA A 120 6.58 -2.28 -11.33
CA ALA A 120 7.79 -1.49 -11.57
C ALA A 120 8.67 -2.09 -12.68
N VAL A 121 8.82 -3.42 -12.74
CA VAL A 121 9.57 -4.06 -13.85
C VAL A 121 8.97 -3.74 -15.22
N ARG A 122 7.63 -3.73 -15.35
CA ARG A 122 6.95 -3.42 -16.61
C ARG A 122 6.99 -1.93 -16.93
N ALA A 123 6.85 -1.08 -15.91
CA ALA A 123 6.86 0.37 -16.07
C ALA A 123 8.23 0.91 -16.50
N PHE A 124 9.32 0.33 -15.98
CA PHE A 124 10.68 0.77 -16.25
C PHE A 124 11.42 -0.06 -17.31
N GLY A 125 10.93 -1.27 -17.64
CA GLY A 125 11.57 -2.15 -18.62
C GLY A 125 12.92 -2.70 -18.15
N VAL A 126 13.13 -2.79 -16.84
CA VAL A 126 14.35 -3.31 -16.19
C VAL A 126 14.01 -4.50 -15.30
N THR A 127 15.03 -5.25 -14.89
CA THR A 127 14.85 -6.44 -14.06
C THR A 127 14.50 -6.07 -12.61
N ALA A 128 13.86 -7.00 -11.91
CA ALA A 128 13.54 -6.86 -10.49
C ALA A 128 14.81 -6.73 -9.62
N GLN A 129 15.90 -7.40 -10.01
CA GLN A 129 17.18 -7.35 -9.32
C GLN A 129 17.86 -5.98 -9.46
N GLU A 130 17.73 -5.34 -10.63
CA GLU A 130 18.22 -3.96 -10.83
C GLU A 130 17.42 -2.97 -9.99
N LEU A 131 16.10 -3.11 -9.94
CA LEU A 131 15.24 -2.26 -9.11
C LEU A 131 15.53 -2.43 -7.62
N ALA A 132 15.76 -3.66 -7.16
CA ALA A 132 16.10 -3.94 -5.77
C ALA A 132 17.43 -3.29 -5.33
N ARG A 133 18.37 -3.08 -6.27
CA ARG A 133 19.66 -2.42 -6.04
C ARG A 133 19.65 -0.93 -6.34
N SER A 134 18.53 -0.40 -6.83
CA SER A 134 18.40 1.01 -7.17
C SER A 134 18.32 1.87 -5.91
N ASP A 135 18.89 3.07 -5.95
CA ASP A 135 18.72 4.09 -4.89
C ASP A 135 17.26 4.48 -4.65
N ARG A 136 16.36 4.18 -5.61
CA ARG A 136 14.91 4.36 -5.47
C ARG A 136 14.28 3.37 -4.49
N ASN A 137 14.96 2.26 -4.20
CA ASN A 137 14.51 1.25 -3.25
C ASN A 137 14.93 1.63 -1.82
N ALA A 138 14.50 2.80 -1.36
CA ALA A 138 14.88 3.32 -0.04
C ALA A 138 14.42 2.40 1.11
N ALA A 139 13.27 1.74 0.94
CA ALA A 139 12.73 0.79 1.91
C ALA A 139 13.50 -0.54 1.99
N GLY A 140 14.30 -0.87 0.97
CA GLY A 140 14.98 -2.16 0.86
C GLY A 140 14.04 -3.32 0.52
N ASP A 141 13.03 -3.06 -0.31
CA ASP A 141 12.07 -4.06 -0.77
C ASP A 141 12.79 -5.19 -1.53
N PRO A 142 12.36 -6.46 -1.36
CA PRO A 142 12.93 -7.58 -2.08
C PRO A 142 12.49 -7.57 -3.55
N ALA A 143 13.28 -8.22 -4.41
CA ALA A 143 13.10 -8.16 -5.86
C ALA A 143 11.68 -8.54 -6.33
N ASP A 144 11.05 -9.54 -5.72
CA ASP A 144 9.70 -9.99 -6.07
C ASP A 144 8.65 -8.89 -5.96
N TYR A 145 8.80 -7.91 -5.05
CA TYR A 145 7.81 -6.83 -4.88
C TYR A 145 7.66 -6.00 -6.16
N PHE A 146 8.73 -5.84 -6.94
CA PHE A 146 8.72 -5.06 -8.17
C PHE A 146 7.90 -5.69 -9.30
N HIS A 147 7.52 -6.97 -9.17
CA HIS A 147 6.59 -7.65 -10.08
C HIS A 147 5.11 -7.38 -9.78
N TYR A 148 4.80 -6.57 -8.77
CA TYR A 148 3.42 -6.29 -8.37
C TYR A 148 3.09 -4.80 -8.46
N VAL A 149 1.84 -4.51 -8.79
CA VAL A 149 1.17 -3.27 -8.42
C VAL A 149 0.76 -3.42 -6.95
N MET A 150 1.44 -2.69 -6.07
CA MET A 150 1.13 -2.66 -4.65
C MET A 150 0.07 -1.61 -4.36
N LEU A 151 -0.93 -1.99 -3.54
CA LEU A 151 -2.05 -1.14 -3.17
C LEU A 151 -2.09 -0.97 -1.65
N GLY A 152 -2.46 0.23 -1.19
CA GLY A 152 -2.68 0.55 0.22
C GLY A 152 -4.14 0.92 0.48
N TRP A 153 -4.57 0.92 1.74
CA TRP A 153 -5.91 1.39 2.10
C TRP A 153 -6.08 2.88 1.79
N SER A 154 -7.22 3.25 1.20
CA SER A 154 -7.48 4.63 0.74
C SER A 154 -7.69 5.63 1.86
N ASN A 155 -7.90 5.17 3.10
CA ASN A 155 -8.04 6.00 4.30
C ASN A 155 -6.71 6.11 5.08
N THR A 156 -5.58 6.00 4.38
CA THR A 156 -4.24 6.12 4.97
C THR A 156 -3.40 7.11 4.20
N THR A 157 -2.38 7.66 4.86
CA THR A 157 -1.49 8.67 4.28
C THR A 157 -0.30 8.07 3.53
N SER A 158 -0.07 6.76 3.65
CA SER A 158 1.10 6.03 3.15
C SER A 158 1.37 6.30 1.65
N GLY A 159 0.34 6.23 0.81
CA GLY A 159 0.45 6.44 -0.62
C GLY A 159 0.89 7.86 -0.99
N TYR A 160 0.34 8.88 -0.33
CA TYR A 160 0.71 10.27 -0.57
C TYR A 160 2.11 10.61 -0.03
N ARG A 161 2.49 10.04 1.12
CA ARG A 161 3.86 10.16 1.64
C ARG A 161 4.87 9.58 0.65
N LEU A 162 4.59 8.40 0.08
CA LEU A 162 5.45 7.77 -0.92
C LEU A 162 5.53 8.58 -2.22
N ALA A 163 4.41 9.17 -2.66
CA ALA A 163 4.41 10.09 -3.80
C ALA A 163 5.29 11.33 -3.53
N MET A 164 5.25 11.86 -2.31
CA MET A 164 6.12 12.97 -1.89
C MET A 164 7.60 12.57 -1.88
N GLU A 165 7.94 11.40 -1.34
CA GLU A 165 9.30 10.86 -1.37
C GLU A 165 9.86 10.76 -2.79
N ARG A 166 9.05 10.24 -3.72
CA ARG A 166 9.40 10.12 -5.15
C ARG A 166 9.55 11.49 -5.83
N LEU A 167 8.74 12.47 -5.42
CA LEU A 167 8.83 13.84 -5.94
C LEU A 167 10.12 14.53 -5.47
N LEU A 168 10.49 14.34 -4.21
CA LEU A 168 11.66 14.96 -3.58
C LEU A 168 12.97 14.21 -3.86
N ASN A 169 12.90 12.93 -4.25
CA ASN A 169 14.03 12.01 -4.35
C ASN A 169 14.83 11.91 -3.03
N ARG A 170 14.12 11.99 -1.90
CA ARG A 170 14.63 11.81 -0.53
C ARG A 170 13.45 11.57 0.41
N MET A 171 13.71 11.06 1.61
CA MET A 171 12.67 10.96 2.65
C MET A 171 12.12 12.37 2.97
N PRO A 172 10.78 12.54 2.98
CA PRO A 172 10.16 13.80 3.38
C PRO A 172 10.28 14.00 4.89
N ASN A 173 10.56 15.23 5.32
CA ASN A 173 10.52 15.64 6.72
C ASN A 173 9.12 16.21 7.09
N GLU A 174 8.91 16.58 8.36
CA GLU A 174 7.61 17.10 8.80
C GLU A 174 7.18 18.37 8.05
N LYS A 175 8.11 19.27 7.74
CA LYS A 175 7.83 20.49 7.00
C LYS A 175 7.38 20.19 5.57
N ASP A 176 8.01 19.21 4.92
CA ASP A 176 7.59 18.71 3.60
C ASP A 176 6.17 18.15 3.64
N LEU A 177 5.78 17.47 4.71
CA LEU A 177 4.48 16.81 4.83
C LEU A 177 3.36 17.72 5.35
N ARG A 178 3.69 18.91 5.89
CA ARG A 178 2.72 19.86 6.45
C ARG A 178 2.61 21.14 5.64
N GLU A 179 3.72 21.85 5.47
CA GLU A 179 3.73 23.20 4.88
C GLU A 179 4.05 23.19 3.38
N HIS A 180 4.85 22.22 2.94
CA HIS A 180 5.31 22.12 1.56
C HIS A 180 4.74 20.89 0.86
N PHE A 181 3.64 20.35 1.38
CA PHE A 181 3.02 19.17 0.82
C PHE A 181 2.57 19.44 -0.61
N VAL A 182 2.81 18.47 -1.50
CA VAL A 182 2.37 18.53 -2.89
C VAL A 182 1.53 17.28 -3.16
N PRO A 183 0.20 17.42 -3.35
CA PRO A 183 -0.65 16.27 -3.57
C PRO A 183 -0.34 15.61 -4.91
N GLY A 184 -0.21 14.29 -4.87
CA GLY A 184 -0.15 13.44 -6.05
C GLY A 184 -1.54 13.17 -6.64
N VAL A 185 -1.61 12.14 -7.48
CA VAL A 185 -2.86 11.58 -8.02
C VAL A 185 -3.08 10.21 -7.39
N SER A 186 -4.31 9.92 -6.98
CA SER A 186 -4.67 8.63 -6.39
C SER A 186 -5.73 7.89 -7.21
N PHE A 187 -5.42 6.64 -7.54
CA PHE A 187 -6.27 5.71 -8.28
C PHE A 187 -6.90 4.73 -7.30
N HIS A 188 -8.24 4.72 -7.20
CA HIS A 188 -8.97 3.97 -6.19
C HIS A 188 -9.76 2.81 -6.80
N TYR A 189 -9.73 1.68 -6.10
CA TYR A 189 -10.33 0.42 -6.51
C TYR A 189 -11.12 -0.19 -5.37
N SER A 190 -12.17 -0.93 -5.70
CA SER A 190 -12.94 -1.72 -4.74
C SER A 190 -12.07 -2.85 -4.17
N TYR A 191 -11.97 -2.96 -2.85
CA TYR A 191 -11.23 -4.04 -2.21
C TYR A 191 -11.82 -5.42 -2.53
N SER A 192 -13.14 -5.55 -2.56
CA SER A 192 -13.81 -6.83 -2.87
C SER A 192 -13.45 -7.31 -4.27
N ASP A 193 -13.41 -6.40 -5.24
CA ASP A 193 -13.20 -6.72 -6.65
C ASP A 193 -11.73 -7.09 -6.87
N ILE A 194 -10.81 -6.29 -6.31
CA ILE A 194 -9.37 -6.57 -6.33
C ILE A 194 -9.05 -7.95 -5.76
N CYS A 195 -9.72 -8.36 -4.67
CA CYS A 195 -9.51 -9.68 -4.09
C CYS A 195 -9.86 -10.81 -5.07
N GLN A 196 -10.82 -10.62 -5.97
CA GLN A 196 -11.21 -11.66 -6.94
C GLN A 196 -10.34 -11.68 -8.21
N MET A 197 -9.46 -10.68 -8.39
CA MET A 197 -8.64 -10.59 -9.59
C MET A 197 -7.58 -11.68 -9.67
N LYS A 198 -7.30 -12.12 -10.90
CA LYS A 198 -6.16 -13.00 -11.18
C LYS A 198 -4.86 -12.27 -10.82
N GLY A 199 -3.97 -12.97 -10.13
CA GLY A 199 -2.69 -12.41 -9.69
C GLY A 199 -2.76 -11.59 -8.40
N TYR A 200 -3.93 -11.54 -7.74
CA TYR A 200 -4.04 -11.04 -6.37
C TYR A 200 -3.21 -11.87 -5.39
N VAL A 201 -2.48 -11.18 -4.51
CA VAL A 201 -1.76 -11.76 -3.38
C VAL A 201 -1.86 -10.83 -2.17
N PHE A 202 -2.12 -11.41 -1.00
CA PHE A 202 -1.89 -10.78 0.31
C PHE A 202 -0.56 -11.26 0.88
N ASP A 203 0.37 -10.36 1.20
CA ASP A 203 1.71 -10.70 1.69
C ASP A 203 1.86 -10.56 3.21
N GLY A 204 0.77 -10.35 3.95
CA GLY A 204 0.81 -10.06 5.39
C GLY A 204 1.20 -8.63 5.76
N TYR A 205 1.46 -7.75 4.79
CA TYR A 205 1.79 -6.34 5.01
C TYR A 205 0.93 -5.39 4.15
N HIS A 206 1.00 -5.54 2.83
CA HIS A 206 0.13 -4.84 1.89
C HIS A 206 -1.22 -5.53 1.81
N PRO A 207 -2.35 -4.79 1.90
CA PRO A 207 -3.69 -5.40 1.82
C PRO A 207 -3.96 -6.08 0.47
N ALA A 208 -3.30 -5.62 -0.60
CA ALA A 208 -3.34 -6.27 -1.89
C ALA A 208 -2.10 -5.95 -2.73
N LYS A 209 -1.63 -6.99 -3.43
CA LYS A 209 -0.70 -6.90 -4.55
C LYS A 209 -1.36 -7.54 -5.76
N ILE A 210 -1.33 -6.87 -6.91
CA ILE A 210 -1.75 -7.45 -8.19
C ILE A 210 -0.51 -7.70 -9.03
N LYS A 211 -0.28 -8.94 -9.44
CA LYS A 211 0.87 -9.28 -10.28
C LYS A 211 0.78 -8.52 -11.60
N ASP A 212 1.92 -8.01 -12.04
CA ASP A 212 2.18 -7.45 -13.36
C ASP A 212 1.49 -6.11 -13.67
N GLU A 213 0.16 -6.04 -13.62
CA GLU A 213 -0.60 -4.85 -14.02
C GLU A 213 -2.04 -4.84 -13.50
N LEU A 214 -2.64 -3.65 -13.44
CA LEU A 214 -4.03 -3.43 -13.07
C LEU A 214 -4.68 -2.43 -14.04
N SER A 215 -5.78 -2.83 -14.67
CA SER A 215 -6.50 -2.00 -15.65
C SER A 215 -7.12 -0.76 -15.02
N LEU A 216 -7.16 0.36 -15.75
CA LEU A 216 -7.93 1.53 -15.32
C LEU A 216 -9.45 1.34 -15.52
N GLU A 217 -9.88 0.34 -16.29
CA GLU A 217 -11.31 0.01 -16.44
C GLU A 217 -11.96 -0.37 -15.10
N GLU A 218 -11.18 -0.98 -14.20
CA GLU A 218 -11.60 -1.40 -12.85
C GLU A 218 -11.65 -0.25 -11.83
N LEU A 219 -11.30 0.98 -12.23
CA LEU A 219 -11.30 2.13 -11.31
C LEU A 219 -12.69 2.35 -10.72
N GLN A 220 -12.74 2.67 -9.45
CA GLN A 220 -13.93 3.26 -8.82
C GLN A 220 -13.86 4.78 -8.90
N ALA A 221 -12.69 5.35 -8.60
CA ALA A 221 -12.45 6.78 -8.70
C ALA A 221 -10.95 7.07 -8.93
N CYS A 222 -10.64 8.18 -9.57
CA CYS A 222 -9.30 8.75 -9.65
C CYS A 222 -9.39 10.21 -9.20
N ILE A 223 -8.62 10.56 -8.16
CA ILE A 223 -8.64 11.91 -7.59
C ILE A 223 -7.41 12.67 -8.07
N ILE A 224 -7.64 13.79 -8.72
CA ILE A 224 -6.61 14.63 -9.34
C ILE A 224 -6.66 16.02 -8.72
N PRO A 225 -5.52 16.61 -8.29
CA PRO A 225 -5.52 17.99 -7.84
C PRO A 225 -5.97 18.91 -8.99
N LYS A 226 -7.00 19.72 -8.74
CA LYS A 226 -7.71 20.48 -9.80
C LYS A 226 -6.82 21.42 -10.60
N SER A 227 -5.73 21.91 -10.02
CA SER A 227 -4.73 22.71 -10.73
C SER A 227 -4.13 22.01 -11.96
N TRP A 228 -4.21 20.67 -12.03
CA TRP A 228 -3.75 19.87 -13.16
C TRP A 228 -4.86 19.48 -14.16
N GLN A 229 -6.11 19.89 -13.94
CA GLN A 229 -7.27 19.46 -14.72
C GLN A 229 -7.06 19.58 -16.24
N GLN A 230 -6.68 20.76 -16.72
CA GLN A 230 -6.49 21.02 -18.15
C GLN A 230 -5.48 20.06 -18.79
N ARG A 231 -4.42 19.69 -18.05
CA ARG A 231 -3.38 18.77 -18.54
C ARG A 231 -3.89 17.33 -18.61
N PHE A 232 -4.72 16.92 -17.66
CA PHE A 232 -5.28 15.57 -17.62
C PHE A 232 -6.43 15.37 -18.61
N GLU A 233 -7.29 16.38 -18.84
CA GLU A 233 -8.40 16.29 -19.79
C GLU A 233 -7.95 15.92 -21.21
N ALA A 234 -6.72 16.29 -21.58
CA ALA A 234 -6.11 15.96 -22.87
C ALA A 234 -5.70 14.49 -23.00
N VAL A 235 -5.48 13.76 -21.89
CA VAL A 235 -4.99 12.37 -21.91
C VAL A 235 -5.99 11.36 -21.36
N ILE A 236 -6.99 11.80 -20.59
CA ILE A 236 -8.00 10.90 -20.02
C ILE A 236 -8.89 10.32 -21.14
N PRO A 237 -8.95 8.99 -21.28
CA PRO A 237 -9.88 8.32 -22.18
C PRO A 237 -11.34 8.67 -21.84
N LYS A 238 -12.18 8.88 -22.87
CA LYS A 238 -13.60 9.23 -22.70
C LYS A 238 -14.34 8.28 -21.75
N ALA A 239 -14.06 6.98 -21.85
CA ALA A 239 -14.69 5.94 -21.04
C ALA A 239 -14.39 6.06 -19.53
N LEU A 240 -13.32 6.73 -19.13
CA LEU A 240 -12.94 6.91 -17.73
C LEU A 240 -13.44 8.22 -17.13
N ARG A 241 -13.95 9.16 -17.92
CA ARG A 241 -14.28 10.53 -17.47
C ARG A 241 -15.23 10.57 -16.27
N SER A 242 -16.21 9.67 -16.20
CA SER A 242 -17.15 9.59 -15.09
C SER A 242 -16.51 9.18 -13.76
N LYS A 243 -15.32 8.58 -13.81
CA LYS A 243 -14.54 8.11 -12.65
C LYS A 243 -13.47 9.12 -12.22
N ILE A 244 -13.33 10.25 -12.93
CA ILE A 244 -12.31 11.26 -12.62
C ILE A 244 -12.92 12.38 -11.81
N HIS A 245 -12.30 12.69 -10.67
CA HIS A 245 -12.74 13.75 -9.79
C HIS A 245 -11.59 14.72 -9.55
N TYR A 246 -11.83 16.00 -9.86
CA TYR A 246 -10.87 17.06 -9.60
C TYR A 246 -11.14 17.69 -8.24
N LEU A 247 -10.14 17.71 -7.37
CA LEU A 247 -10.25 18.23 -6.01
C LEU A 247 -9.37 19.47 -5.84
N ASP A 248 -9.95 20.56 -5.34
CA ASP A 248 -9.22 21.80 -5.03
C ASP A 248 -8.23 21.56 -3.87
N TYR A 249 -6.94 21.79 -4.13
CA TYR A 249 -5.89 21.83 -3.12
C TYR A 249 -5.79 23.26 -2.56
N ARG A 250 -5.91 23.40 -1.23
CA ARG A 250 -6.01 24.69 -0.52
C ARG A 250 -4.81 24.92 0.41
N GLY A 251 -3.72 24.18 0.21
CA GLY A 251 -2.54 24.22 1.06
C GLY A 251 -2.62 23.30 2.28
N GLU A 252 -3.40 22.22 2.18
CA GLU A 252 -3.45 21.17 3.21
C GLU A 252 -2.11 20.46 3.41
N GLY A 253 -1.87 19.96 4.62
CA GLY A 253 -0.86 18.94 4.84
C GLY A 253 -1.28 17.57 4.32
N LEU A 254 -0.37 16.60 4.44
CA LEU A 254 -0.56 15.20 4.04
C LEU A 254 -1.82 14.58 4.63
N VAL A 255 -2.07 14.82 5.91
CA VAL A 255 -3.16 14.23 6.67
C VAL A 255 -4.48 14.82 6.21
N GLU A 256 -4.61 16.14 6.22
CA GLU A 256 -5.83 16.85 5.86
C GLU A 256 -6.21 16.58 4.40
N TRP A 257 -5.23 16.50 3.49
CA TRP A 257 -5.49 16.13 2.09
C TRP A 257 -6.01 14.69 1.97
N SER A 258 -5.35 13.74 2.65
CA SER A 258 -5.73 12.32 2.60
C SER A 258 -7.13 12.09 3.17
N ASP A 259 -7.49 12.80 4.24
CA ASP A 259 -8.84 12.75 4.83
C ASP A 259 -9.90 13.34 3.89
N ARG A 260 -9.63 14.49 3.26
CA ARG A 260 -10.55 15.10 2.27
C ARG A 260 -10.76 14.20 1.06
N VAL A 261 -9.71 13.56 0.57
CA VAL A 261 -9.78 12.56 -0.51
C VAL A 261 -10.67 11.39 -0.10
N TYR A 262 -10.47 10.83 1.09
CA TYR A 262 -11.26 9.70 1.55
C TYR A 262 -12.72 10.08 1.83
N GLN A 263 -13.00 11.28 2.36
CA GLN A 263 -14.36 11.80 2.51
C GLN A 263 -15.08 11.90 1.16
N LEU A 264 -14.40 12.39 0.13
CA LEU A 264 -14.96 12.46 -1.22
C LEU A 264 -15.28 11.06 -1.77
N LEU A 265 -14.40 10.06 -1.57
CA LEU A 265 -14.66 8.69 -2.00
C LEU A 265 -15.91 8.09 -1.35
N ARG A 266 -16.15 8.38 -0.07
CA ARG A 266 -17.38 7.93 0.61
C ARG A 266 -18.62 8.52 -0.04
N VAL A 267 -18.61 9.81 -0.36
CA VAL A 267 -19.74 10.48 -1.04
C VAL A 267 -19.98 9.91 -2.44
N ILE A 268 -18.91 9.69 -3.22
CA ILE A 268 -19.01 9.11 -4.57
C ILE A 268 -19.68 7.73 -4.54
N SER A 269 -19.43 6.97 -3.49
CA SER A 269 -19.89 5.58 -3.37
C SER A 269 -21.33 5.45 -2.87
N ASP A 270 -21.84 6.49 -2.23
CA ASP A 270 -23.23 6.59 -1.78
C ASP A 270 -24.16 7.17 -2.88
N SER A 271 -23.61 7.54 -4.05
CA SER A 271 -24.30 8.19 -5.19
C SER A 271 -24.56 7.21 -6.34
#